data_AF-A0A916SBM5-F1
#
_entry.id   AF-A0A916SBM5-F1
#
_cell.length_a   1.000
_cell.length_b   1.000
_cell.length_c   1.000
_cell.angle_alpha   90.00
_cell.angle_beta   90.00
_cell.angle_gamma   90.00
#
_symmetry.space_group_name_H-M   'P 1'
#
loop_
_entity.id
_entity.type
_entity.pdbx_description
1 polymer ?
#
loop_
_entity_poly.entity_id
_entity_poly.type
_entity_poly.pdbx_seq_one_letter_code
_entity_poly.pdbx_strand_id
1 'polypeptide(L)'
;MNLQIQIDSKNNLSIVHLSGEIDVYTAPKLKEALLPLTKTHNGLVEVDLEKVSYMDSTGLGVFINALKLSTEHDCKLRLVNLQDRVLRLFQITGLHEIMDLNSTIRGVDE
;
A
#
# COMPACT_ATOMS: atom_id res chain seq x y z
N MET A 1 -9.77 -0.03 -15.57
CA MET A 1 -10.16 -0.19 -14.16
C MET A 1 -10.28 -1.67 -13.81
N ASN A 2 -9.14 -2.35 -13.74
CA ASN A 2 -9.05 -3.71 -13.21
C ASN A 2 -7.97 -3.69 -12.12
N LEU A 3 -8.27 -4.30 -10.98
CA LEU A 3 -7.32 -4.48 -9.89
C LEU A 3 -7.28 -5.95 -9.50
N GLN A 4 -6.11 -6.54 -9.65
CA GLN A 4 -5.80 -7.87 -9.13
C GLN A 4 -5.06 -7.72 -7.80
N ILE A 5 -5.44 -8.56 -6.85
CA ILE A 5 -4.91 -8.58 -5.49
C ILE A 5 -4.51 -10.02 -5.21
N GLN A 6 -3.23 -10.25 -4.92
CA GLN A 6 -2.74 -11.51 -4.40
C GLN A 6 -2.15 -11.26 -3.02
N ILE A 7 -2.40 -12.18 -2.08
CA ILE A 7 -1.97 -12.04 -0.70
C ILE A 7 -1.19 -13.29 -0.32
N ASP A 8 0.07 -13.09 0.04
CA ASP A 8 0.95 -14.10 0.58
C ASP A 8 1.14 -13.85 2.07
N SER A 9 0.67 -14.78 2.91
CA SER A 9 0.77 -14.66 4.37
C SER A 9 1.72 -15.72 4.92
N LYS A 10 2.72 -15.27 5.69
CA LYS A 10 3.65 -16.14 6.41
C LYS A 10 3.93 -15.57 7.80
N ASN A 11 3.56 -16.31 8.83
CA ASN A 11 3.68 -15.89 10.23
C ASN A 11 2.93 -14.56 10.46
N ASN A 12 3.65 -13.53 10.93
CA ASN A 12 3.13 -12.18 11.16
C ASN A 12 3.34 -11.23 9.96
N LEU A 13 3.80 -11.74 8.81
CA LEU A 13 3.98 -10.97 7.59
C LEU A 13 2.88 -11.29 6.58
N SER A 14 2.20 -10.26 6.08
CA SER A 14 1.31 -10.34 4.93
C SER A 14 1.85 -9.46 3.81
N ILE A 15 2.14 -10.05 2.65
CA ILE A 15 2.55 -9.33 1.45
C ILE A 15 1.34 -9.25 0.51
N VAL A 16 0.97 -8.03 0.13
CA VAL A 16 -0.17 -7.73 -0.75
C VAL A 16 0.37 -7.26 -2.10
N HIS A 17 0.32 -8.13 -3.10
CA HIS A 17 0.72 -7.79 -4.47
C HIS A 17 -0.47 -7.18 -5.21
N LEU A 18 -0.30 -5.94 -5.65
CA LEU A 18 -1.31 -5.21 -6.41
C LEU A 18 -0.90 -5.09 -7.88
N SER A 19 -1.85 -5.30 -8.80
CA SER A 19 -1.61 -5.16 -10.24
C SER A 19 -2.80 -4.51 -10.93
N GLY A 20 -2.53 -3.49 -11.74
CA GLY A 20 -3.53 -2.73 -12.48
C GLY A 20 -3.71 -1.30 -11.96
N GLU A 21 -4.95 -0.88 -11.73
CA GLU A 21 -5.30 0.52 -11.46
C GLU A 21 -6.09 0.64 -10.15
N ILE A 22 -5.76 1.67 -9.35
CA ILE A 22 -6.44 1.98 -8.08
C ILE A 22 -7.23 3.28 -8.24
N ASP A 23 -8.53 3.16 -8.43
CA ASP A 23 -9.45 4.26 -8.67
C ASP A 23 -10.72 4.13 -7.82
N VAL A 24 -11.70 5.02 -8.00
CA VAL A 24 -12.96 4.98 -7.28
C VAL A 24 -13.73 3.66 -7.37
N TYR A 25 -13.57 2.88 -8.45
CA TYR A 25 -14.24 1.61 -8.66
C TYR A 25 -13.48 0.43 -8.05
N THR A 26 -12.15 0.48 -8.03
CA THR A 26 -11.30 -0.60 -7.49
C THR A 26 -10.91 -0.39 -6.03
N ALA A 27 -10.98 0.85 -5.51
CA ALA A 27 -10.68 1.20 -4.13
C ALA A 27 -11.52 0.44 -3.08
N PRO A 28 -12.84 0.21 -3.26
CA PRO A 28 -13.63 -0.60 -2.33
C PRO A 28 -13.07 -2.02 -2.19
N LYS A 29 -12.72 -2.66 -3.32
CA LYS A 29 -12.13 -4.01 -3.35
C LYS A 29 -10.78 -4.05 -2.63
N LEU A 30 -9.92 -3.04 -2.85
CA LEU A 30 -8.65 -2.91 -2.13
C LEU A 30 -8.87 -2.78 -0.63
N LYS A 31 -9.82 -1.92 -0.23
CA LYS A 31 -10.15 -1.69 1.17
C LYS A 31 -10.62 -2.96 1.88
N GLU A 32 -11.51 -3.74 1.25
CA GLU A 32 -12.01 -4.99 1.79
C GLU A 32 -10.91 -6.03 1.99
N ALA A 33 -9.91 -6.07 1.10
CA ALA A 33 -8.79 -7.00 1.20
C ALA A 33 -7.70 -6.53 2.20
N LEU A 34 -7.39 -5.23 2.23
CA LEU A 34 -6.24 -4.69 2.96
C LEU A 34 -6.53 -4.44 4.45
N LEU A 35 -7.67 -3.83 4.78
CA LEU A 35 -7.97 -3.40 6.16
C LEU A 35 -8.05 -4.56 7.18
N PRO A 36 -8.48 -5.78 6.85
CA PRO A 36 -8.44 -6.90 7.79
C PRO A 36 -7.01 -7.28 8.18
N LEU A 37 -6.04 -7.17 7.25
CA LEU A 37 -4.65 -7.57 7.48
C LEU A 37 -3.96 -6.66 8.50
N THR A 38 -4.31 -5.36 8.51
CA THR A 38 -3.74 -4.37 9.42
C THR A 38 -4.22 -4.52 10.87
N LYS A 39 -5.12 -5.45 11.16
CA LYS A 39 -5.62 -5.73 12.52
C LYS A 39 -4.84 -6.81 13.24
N THR A 40 -3.82 -7.39 12.59
CA THR A 40 -2.94 -8.39 13.18
C THR A 40 -1.95 -7.72 14.14
N HIS A 41 -2.07 -7.99 15.43
CA HIS A 41 -1.21 -7.42 16.47
C HIS A 41 0.25 -7.86 16.30
N ASN A 42 1.20 -6.92 16.42
CA ASN A 42 2.62 -7.12 16.06
C ASN A 42 2.81 -7.70 14.65
N GLY A 43 1.88 -7.41 13.74
CA GLY A 43 1.95 -7.78 12.33
C GLY A 43 2.79 -6.81 11.51
N LEU A 44 3.16 -7.24 10.31
CA LEU A 44 3.71 -6.42 9.25
C LEU A 44 2.91 -6.68 7.96
N VAL A 45 2.38 -5.62 7.37
CA VAL A 45 1.73 -5.64 6.07
C VAL A 45 2.62 -4.88 5.09
N GLU A 46 3.13 -5.58 4.08
CA GLU A 46 3.86 -4.97 2.97
C GLU A 46 2.95 -4.96 1.74
N VAL A 47 2.76 -3.79 1.14
CA VAL A 47 1.97 -3.64 -0.08
C VAL A 47 2.89 -3.35 -1.25
N ASP A 48 2.96 -4.29 -2.18
CA ASP A 48 3.78 -4.20 -3.38
C ASP A 48 3.00 -3.54 -4.51
N LEU A 49 3.49 -2.38 -4.93
CA LEU A 49 2.89 -1.50 -5.93
C LEU A 49 3.62 -1.57 -7.28
N GLU A 50 4.54 -2.52 -7.49
CA GLU A 50 5.37 -2.61 -8.71
C GLU A 50 4.52 -2.61 -9.98
N LYS A 51 3.39 -3.33 -9.96
CA LYS A 51 2.49 -3.51 -11.10
C LYS A 51 1.27 -2.58 -11.08
N VAL A 52 1.28 -1.55 -10.24
CA VAL A 52 0.24 -0.52 -10.21
C VAL A 52 0.62 0.64 -11.13
N SER A 53 -0.06 0.76 -12.26
CA SER A 53 0.22 1.77 -13.29
C SER A 53 -0.49 3.12 -13.04
N TYR A 54 -1.50 3.12 -12.16
CA TYR A 54 -2.31 4.31 -11.88
C TYR A 54 -2.94 4.26 -10.49
N MET A 55 -3.01 5.41 -9.83
CA MET A 55 -3.73 5.62 -8.58
C MET A 55 -4.35 7.03 -8.58
N ASP A 56 -5.53 7.20 -7.97
CA ASP A 56 -6.13 8.52 -7.69
C ASP A 56 -6.26 8.80 -6.18
N SER A 57 -6.92 9.90 -5.82
CA SER A 57 -7.15 10.30 -4.42
C SER A 57 -7.98 9.29 -3.62
N THR A 58 -8.83 8.50 -4.27
CA THR A 58 -9.60 7.44 -3.60
C THR A 58 -8.67 6.34 -3.13
N GLY A 59 -7.68 5.97 -3.97
CA GLY A 59 -6.63 5.04 -3.59
C GLY A 59 -5.84 5.49 -2.37
N LEU A 60 -5.41 6.76 -2.35
CA LEU A 60 -4.74 7.36 -1.19
C LEU A 60 -5.59 7.25 0.08
N GLY A 61 -6.91 7.50 -0.02
CA GLY A 61 -7.84 7.34 1.10
C GLY A 61 -7.87 5.94 1.69
N VAL A 62 -7.68 4.89 0.87
CA VAL A 62 -7.59 3.51 1.36
C VAL A 62 -6.31 3.32 2.18
N PHE A 63 -5.16 3.81 1.70
CA PHE A 63 -3.89 3.71 2.42
C PHE A 63 -3.86 4.52 3.72
N ILE A 64 -4.49 5.70 3.75
CA ILE A 64 -4.64 6.48 4.98
C ILE A 64 -5.43 5.69 6.04
N ASN A 65 -6.54 5.05 5.63
CA ASN A 65 -7.34 4.22 6.54
C ASN A 65 -6.56 3.00 7.04
N ALA A 66 -5.79 2.36 6.14
CA ALA A 66 -4.94 1.23 6.50
C ALA A 66 -3.83 1.64 7.49
N LEU A 67 -3.18 2.79 7.26
CA LEU A 67 -2.17 3.34 8.16
C LEU A 67 -2.75 3.56 9.55
N LYS A 68 -3.89 4.25 9.64
CA LYS A 68 -4.57 4.53 10.91
C LYS A 68 -4.86 3.24 11.68
N LEU A 69 -5.48 2.26 11.02
CA LEU A 69 -5.81 0.98 11.65
C LEU A 69 -4.55 0.20 12.05
N SER A 70 -3.50 0.24 11.22
CA SER A 70 -2.24 -0.45 11.55
C SER A 70 -1.64 0.11 12.84
N THR A 71 -1.62 1.43 13.00
CA THR A 71 -1.15 2.10 14.23
C THR A 71 -2.03 1.75 15.43
N GLU A 72 -3.37 1.70 15.27
CA GLU A 72 -4.30 1.33 16.34
C GLU A 72 -4.10 -0.12 16.84
N HIS A 73 -3.55 -1.00 16.00
CA HIS A 73 -3.37 -2.43 16.29
C HIS A 73 -1.92 -2.86 16.52
N ASP A 74 -0.97 -1.93 16.68
CA ASP A 74 0.49 -2.24 16.74
C ASP A 74 0.92 -3.13 15.56
N CYS A 75 0.41 -2.80 14.38
CA CYS A 75 0.74 -3.42 13.12
C CYS A 75 1.54 -2.42 12.28
N LYS A 76 2.57 -2.87 11.58
CA LYS A 76 3.33 -2.04 10.67
C LYS A 76 2.73 -2.13 9.27
N LEU A 77 2.57 -0.98 8.61
CA LEU A 77 2.20 -0.91 7.20
C LEU A 77 3.35 -0.28 6.41
N ARG A 78 3.80 -0.96 5.36
CA ARG A 78 4.83 -0.48 4.45
C ARG A 78 4.37 -0.61 3.02
N LEU A 79 4.64 0.42 2.21
CA LEU A 79 4.44 0.37 0.76
C LEU A 79 5.79 0.19 0.07
N VAL A 80 5.89 -0.75 -0.86
CA VAL A 80 7.14 -1.10 -1.55
C VAL A 80 6.99 -1.03 -3.07
N ASN A 81 8.12 -0.83 -3.76
CA ASN A 81 8.20 -0.81 -5.23
C ASN A 81 7.22 0.17 -5.90
N LEU A 82 7.02 1.34 -5.30
CA LEU A 82 6.15 2.37 -5.87
C LEU A 82 6.72 2.87 -7.20
N GLN A 83 5.90 2.89 -8.25
CA GLN A 83 6.26 3.59 -9.49
C GLN A 83 6.31 5.11 -9.27
N ASP A 84 7.15 5.84 -10.00
CA ASP A 84 7.33 7.29 -9.86
C ASP A 84 6.02 8.08 -9.86
N ARG A 85 5.06 7.69 -10.72
CA ARG A 85 3.75 8.33 -10.80
C ARG A 85 2.96 8.18 -9.50
N VAL A 86 2.98 6.99 -8.92
CA VAL A 86 2.28 6.68 -7.67
C VAL A 86 3.00 7.35 -6.49
N LEU A 87 4.33 7.30 -6.46
CA LEU A 87 5.15 7.96 -5.45
C LEU A 87 4.89 9.47 -5.41
N ARG A 88 4.78 10.14 -6.57
CA ARG A 88 4.45 11.57 -6.63
C ARG A 88 3.14 11.93 -5.95
N LEU A 89 2.13 11.05 -5.97
CA LEU A 89 0.86 11.31 -5.30
C LEU A 89 1.04 11.35 -3.78
N PHE A 90 1.84 10.45 -3.23
CA PHE A 90 2.20 10.47 -1.81
C PHE A 90 3.08 11.68 -1.44
N GLN A 91 3.94 12.14 -2.37
CA GLN A 91 4.75 13.34 -2.17
C GLN A 91 3.91 14.62 -2.16
N ILE A 92 3.06 14.81 -3.17
CA ILE A 92 2.19 16.00 -3.30
C ILE A 92 1.24 16.14 -2.12
N THR A 93 0.78 15.02 -1.56
CA THR A 93 -0.13 15.00 -0.41
C THR A 93 0.58 15.04 0.95
N GLY A 94 1.93 15.04 0.98
CA GLY A 94 2.71 15.01 2.23
C GLY A 94 2.69 13.65 2.95
N LEU A 95 1.97 12.67 2.41
CA LEU A 95 1.79 11.36 3.03
C LEU A 95 3.08 10.54 3.13
N HIS A 96 4.06 10.82 2.27
CA HIS A 96 5.39 10.21 2.33
C HIS A 96 6.16 10.49 3.62
N GLU A 97 5.81 11.54 4.38
CA GLU A 97 6.48 11.86 5.65
C GLU A 97 5.99 11.01 6.83
N ILE A 98 4.79 10.42 6.71
CA ILE A 98 4.14 9.66 7.78
C ILE A 98 4.00 8.16 7.46
N MET A 99 4.13 7.77 6.19
CA MET A 99 4.09 6.37 5.76
C MET A 99 5.49 5.83 5.49
N ASP A 100 5.69 4.55 5.84
CA ASP A 100 6.90 3.82 5.46
C ASP A 100 6.82 3.46 3.97
N LEU A 101 7.42 4.31 3.14
CA LEU A 101 7.53 4.13 1.69
C LEU A 101 8.94 3.66 1.35
N ASN A 102 9.06 2.40 0.95
CA ASN A 102 10.28 1.90 0.33
C ASN A 102 10.15 2.01 -1.19
N SER A 103 10.43 3.21 -1.71
CA SER A 103 10.66 3.35 -3.13
C SER A 103 12.03 2.73 -3.43
N THR A 104 12.05 1.57 -4.07
CA THR A 104 13.24 1.15 -4.81
C THR A 104 13.41 2.16 -5.94
N ILE A 105 14.16 3.24 -5.69
CA ILE A 105 14.78 3.97 -6.77
C ILE A 105 15.76 2.93 -7.32
N ARG A 106 15.47 2.34 -8.49
CA ARG A 106 16.49 1.61 -9.25
C ARG A 106 17.51 2.64 -9.72
N GLY A 107 18.38 3.03 -8.80
CA GLY A 107 19.38 4.06 -8.92
C GLY A 107 20.41 3.80 -7.85
N VAL A 108 21.31 2.86 -8.16
CA VAL A 108 22.65 2.66 -7.59
C VAL A 108 22.77 2.91 -6.09
N ASP A 109 22.59 1.85 -5.31
CA ASP A 109 23.37 1.69 -4.08
C ASP A 109 24.79 1.28 -4.50
N GLU A 110 25.76 2.18 -4.34
CA GLU A 110 27.19 1.87 -4.14
C GLU A 110 27.46 1.68 -2.64
#